data_AF-A0A9P0BCN2-F1
#
_entry.id   AF-A0A9P0BCN2-F1
#
_cell.length_a   1.000
_cell.length_b   1.000
_cell.length_c   1.000
_cell.angle_alpha   90.00
_cell.angle_beta   90.00
_cell.angle_gamma   90.00
#
_symmetry.space_group_name_H-M   'P 1'
#
loop_
_entity.id
_entity.type
_entity.pdbx_description
1 polymer ?
#
loop_
_entity_poly.entity_id
_entity_poly.type
_entity_poly.pdbx_seq_one_letter_code
_entity_poly.pdbx_strand_id
1 'polypeptide(L)'
;MAKKSEVIGGWYHEKKVPVEEVPMLLRCHQEMLRNVNAPVELSYQTEIFIGQTYQLRNKYLIPNTLLFLTASLDEVQIMKGADFQDKCLAVASTNGKPTRSNTFQFVSPCAKLNTSQNKICYEEDFYIKLASKDLYLKYENSRPHSLTEYPEIRLTDSPDSYCRFKFFYWNDKYKYMDLRTTDLQSRVYIIHTKSGLHLCAEESQIPTLMGDVYEIKCRWGKDIVGNYSPGCIWKVISNR
;
A
#
# COMPACT_ATOMS: atom_id res chain seq x y z
N MET A 1 -8.30 67.99 5.47
CA MET A 1 -8.15 66.72 4.71
C MET A 1 -7.77 65.62 5.69
N ALA A 2 -8.69 64.70 5.99
CA ALA A 2 -8.39 63.49 6.77
C ALA A 2 -8.97 62.30 6.00
N LYS A 3 -8.10 61.42 5.51
CA LYS A 3 -8.49 60.17 4.84
C LYS A 3 -8.89 59.16 5.91
N LYS A 4 -10.17 58.76 5.93
CA LYS A 4 -10.64 57.57 6.64
C LYS A 4 -10.14 56.33 5.90
N SER A 5 -9.41 55.46 6.59
CA SER A 5 -9.09 54.12 6.14
C SER A 5 -10.30 53.20 6.39
N GLU A 6 -10.94 52.72 5.33
CA GLU A 6 -11.91 51.63 5.39
C GLU A 6 -11.16 50.30 5.55
N VAL A 7 -11.49 49.59 6.62
CA VAL A 7 -11.07 48.20 6.85
C VAL A 7 -12.04 47.31 6.07
N ILE A 8 -11.53 46.66 5.02
CA ILE A 8 -12.28 45.65 4.26
C ILE A 8 -12.36 44.40 5.14
N GLY A 9 -13.46 44.27 5.87
CA GLY A 9 -13.81 43.05 6.61
C GLY A 9 -14.04 41.91 5.63
N GLY A 10 -13.14 40.92 5.62
CA GLY A 10 -13.31 39.68 4.89
C GLY A 10 -14.54 38.94 5.42
N TRP A 11 -15.56 38.79 4.58
CA TRP A 11 -16.73 37.96 4.82
C TRP A 11 -16.30 36.50 4.82
N TYR A 12 -15.87 35.98 5.98
CA TYR A 12 -15.85 34.55 6.22
C TYR A 12 -17.31 34.09 6.27
N HIS A 13 -17.84 33.60 5.15
CA HIS A 13 -19.04 32.79 5.17
C HIS A 13 -18.69 31.48 5.88
N GLU A 14 -18.94 31.43 7.20
CA GLU A 14 -19.13 30.18 7.91
C GLU A 14 -20.25 29.42 7.20
N LYS A 15 -19.90 28.51 6.29
CA LYS A 15 -20.82 27.48 5.84
C LYS A 15 -21.12 26.62 7.05
N LYS A 16 -22.23 26.92 7.72
CA LYS A 16 -22.82 26.04 8.72
C LYS A 16 -23.10 24.72 8.02
N VAL A 17 -22.32 23.70 8.33
CA VAL A 17 -22.61 22.32 7.94
C VAL A 17 -24.00 22.00 8.51
N PRO A 18 -24.99 21.65 7.67
CA PRO A 18 -26.31 21.30 8.14
C PRO A 18 -26.22 20.20 9.20
N VAL A 19 -26.93 20.38 10.32
CA VAL A 19 -26.90 19.47 11.48
C VAL A 19 -27.30 18.02 11.11
N GLU A 20 -27.99 17.83 9.99
CA GLU A 20 -28.39 16.52 9.44
C GLU A 20 -27.26 15.77 8.70
N GLU A 21 -26.18 16.44 8.29
CA GLU A 21 -25.04 15.80 7.58
C GLU A 21 -24.09 15.06 8.54
N VAL A 22 -24.01 15.49 9.81
CA VAL A 22 -23.11 14.91 10.82
C VAL A 22 -23.48 13.45 11.16
N PRO A 23 -24.77 13.09 11.37
CA PRO A 23 -25.17 11.69 11.56
C PRO A 23 -24.85 10.79 10.37
N MET A 24 -24.95 11.32 9.14
CA MET A 24 -24.69 10.55 7.91
C MET A 24 -23.20 10.22 7.77
N LEU A 25 -22.34 11.22 7.94
CA LEU A 25 -20.88 11.06 7.92
C LEU A 25 -20.40 10.04 8.95
N LEU A 26 -20.90 10.15 10.19
CA LEU A 26 -20.57 9.22 11.26
C LEU A 26 -20.98 7.78 10.92
N ARG A 27 -22.18 7.60 10.36
CA ARG A 27 -22.66 6.28 9.92
C ARG A 27 -21.81 5.71 8.78
N CYS A 28 -21.53 6.50 7.75
CA CYS A 28 -20.67 6.08 6.63
C CYS A 28 -19.27 5.69 7.13
N HIS A 29 -18.71 6.46 8.06
CA HIS A 29 -17.42 6.17 8.67
C HIS A 29 -17.43 4.86 9.49
N GLN A 30 -18.46 4.64 10.31
CA GLN A 30 -18.59 3.39 11.08
C GLN A 30 -18.74 2.17 10.17
N GLU A 31 -19.56 2.29 9.12
CA GLU A 31 -19.74 1.22 8.14
C GLU A 31 -18.44 0.92 7.38
N MET A 32 -17.71 1.98 6.99
CA MET A 32 -16.39 1.86 6.39
C MET A 32 -15.42 1.13 7.32
N LEU A 33 -15.29 1.56 8.58
CA LEU A 33 -14.40 0.89 9.53
C LEU A 33 -14.77 -0.58 9.73
N ARG A 34 -16.06 -0.91 9.75
CA ARG A 34 -16.52 -2.31 9.85
C ARG A 34 -16.10 -3.13 8.64
N ASN A 35 -16.23 -2.58 7.44
CA ASN A 35 -15.89 -3.27 6.19
C ASN A 35 -14.37 -3.40 6.02
N VAL A 36 -13.62 -2.32 6.23
CA VAL A 36 -12.17 -2.25 6.12
C VAL A 36 -11.49 -3.17 7.13
N ASN A 37 -11.96 -3.18 8.39
CA ASN A 37 -11.39 -4.00 9.46
C ASN A 37 -12.04 -5.39 9.59
N ALA A 38 -12.88 -5.80 8.64
CA ALA A 38 -13.42 -7.16 8.65
C ALA A 38 -12.27 -8.17 8.62
N PRO A 39 -12.24 -9.17 9.53
CA PRO A 39 -11.12 -10.08 9.66
C PRO A 39 -10.95 -10.95 8.42
N VAL A 40 -9.70 -11.29 8.10
CA VAL A 40 -9.34 -12.17 6.98
C VAL A 40 -8.34 -13.21 7.46
N GLU A 41 -8.53 -14.46 7.07
CA GLU A 41 -7.62 -15.54 7.41
C GLU A 41 -6.38 -15.53 6.51
N LEU A 42 -5.19 -15.68 7.11
CA LEU A 42 -3.93 -15.80 6.38
C LEU A 42 -3.63 -17.26 6.05
N SER A 43 -2.82 -17.47 5.01
CA SER A 43 -2.28 -18.78 4.64
C SER A 43 -1.52 -19.44 5.80
N TYR A 44 -1.55 -20.77 5.88
CA TYR A 44 -0.76 -21.57 6.83
C TYR A 44 0.50 -22.21 6.22
N GLN A 45 0.80 -21.85 4.97
CA GLN A 45 1.91 -22.42 4.22
C GLN A 45 3.26 -21.99 4.81
N THR A 46 4.33 -22.72 4.49
CA THR A 46 5.72 -22.34 4.80
C THR A 46 6.40 -21.59 3.67
N GLU A 47 5.86 -21.71 2.45
CA GLU A 47 6.33 -21.04 1.25
C GLU A 47 5.24 -20.08 0.74
N ILE A 48 5.64 -19.19 -0.17
CA ILE A 48 4.71 -18.25 -0.79
C ILE A 48 4.12 -18.87 -2.07
N PHE A 49 2.80 -18.97 -2.11
CA PHE A 49 2.05 -19.51 -3.24
C PHE A 49 1.14 -18.45 -3.86
N ILE A 50 0.93 -18.56 -5.17
CA ILE A 50 -0.04 -17.77 -5.92
C ILE A 50 -1.46 -18.05 -5.40
N GLY A 51 -2.27 -16.99 -5.29
CA GLY A 51 -3.67 -17.06 -4.86
C GLY A 51 -3.88 -17.24 -3.34
N GLN A 52 -2.81 -17.40 -2.57
CA GLN A 52 -2.89 -17.46 -1.11
C GLN A 52 -2.85 -16.07 -0.47
N THR A 53 -3.46 -15.93 0.70
CA THR A 53 -3.60 -14.65 1.40
C THR A 53 -2.48 -14.42 2.41
N TYR A 54 -1.85 -13.25 2.33
CA TYR A 54 -0.70 -12.86 3.16
C TYR A 54 -0.83 -11.39 3.60
N GLN A 55 -0.01 -10.97 4.57
CA GLN A 55 0.26 -9.55 4.80
C GLN A 55 1.69 -9.22 4.36
N LEU A 56 1.94 -7.95 4.01
CA LEU A 56 3.29 -7.44 3.76
C LEU A 56 3.68 -6.52 4.90
N ARG A 57 4.74 -6.87 5.63
CA ARG A 57 5.19 -6.17 6.84
C ARG A 57 6.58 -5.56 6.65
N ASN A 58 6.71 -4.28 6.98
CA ASN A 58 7.97 -3.60 7.23
C ASN A 58 8.17 -3.45 8.76
N LYS A 59 9.37 -3.73 9.27
CA LYS A 59 9.72 -3.56 10.69
C LYS A 59 11.00 -2.76 10.92
N TYR A 60 11.54 -2.19 9.85
CA TYR A 60 12.90 -1.67 9.80
C TYR A 60 12.93 -0.15 9.69
N LEU A 61 11.85 0.46 9.16
CA LEU A 61 11.75 1.90 8.99
C LEU A 61 11.69 2.64 10.34
N ILE A 62 10.68 2.36 11.15
CA ILE A 62 10.47 3.04 12.43
C ILE A 62 10.81 2.06 13.57
N PRO A 63 11.73 2.43 14.49
CA PRO A 63 12.06 1.60 15.64
C PRO A 63 10.82 1.18 16.44
N ASN A 64 10.77 -0.09 16.84
CA ASN A 64 9.69 -0.68 17.65
C ASN A 64 8.28 -0.62 17.03
N THR A 65 8.15 -0.24 15.75
CA THR A 65 6.87 -0.12 15.07
C THR A 65 6.81 -1.13 13.92
N LEU A 66 5.70 -1.88 13.84
CA LEU A 66 5.42 -2.75 12.72
C LEU A 66 4.48 -2.02 11.77
N LEU A 67 4.87 -1.94 10.52
CA LEU A 67 4.10 -1.32 9.45
C LEU A 67 3.63 -2.40 8.49
N PHE A 68 2.36 -2.35 8.12
CA PHE A 68 1.73 -3.31 7.21
C PHE A 68 1.19 -2.58 5.99
N LEU A 69 1.52 -3.07 4.78
CA LEU A 69 0.89 -2.59 3.56
C LEU A 69 -0.63 -2.66 3.73
N THR A 70 -1.32 -1.59 3.42
CA THR A 70 -2.74 -1.40 3.70
C THR A 70 -3.38 -0.57 2.60
N ALA A 71 -4.54 -0.99 2.12
CA ALA A 71 -5.43 -0.19 1.29
C ALA A 71 -6.11 0.87 2.15
N SER A 72 -6.09 2.13 1.71
CA SER A 72 -6.74 3.24 2.38
C SER A 72 -7.79 3.91 1.50
N LEU A 73 -8.83 4.43 2.17
CA LEU A 73 -9.88 5.22 1.56
C LEU A 73 -9.68 6.69 1.89
N ASP A 74 -9.78 7.55 0.88
CA ASP A 74 -9.88 9.00 1.11
C ASP A 74 -11.33 9.39 1.47
N GLU A 75 -11.50 10.65 1.91
CA GLU A 75 -12.81 11.17 2.31
C GLU A 75 -13.85 11.09 1.18
N VAL A 76 -13.43 11.31 -0.07
CA VAL A 76 -14.31 11.28 -1.24
C VAL A 76 -14.80 9.86 -1.49
N GLN A 77 -13.93 8.87 -1.34
CA GLN A 77 -14.25 7.45 -1.46
C GLN A 77 -15.22 7.02 -0.36
N ILE A 78 -14.96 7.41 0.89
CA ILE A 78 -15.84 7.11 2.04
C ILE A 78 -17.25 7.64 1.81
N MET A 79 -17.38 8.83 1.22
CA MET A 79 -18.68 9.42 0.88
C MET A 79 -19.41 8.72 -0.27
N LYS A 80 -18.67 8.10 -1.20
CA LYS A 80 -19.22 7.38 -2.35
C LYS A 80 -19.58 5.93 -2.03
N GLY A 81 -18.95 5.35 -1.02
CA GLY A 81 -19.21 3.99 -0.58
C GLY A 81 -18.22 3.54 0.48
N ALA A 82 -18.70 2.70 1.40
CA ALA A 82 -17.92 2.18 2.52
C ALA A 82 -16.97 1.02 2.12
N ASP A 83 -16.48 0.99 0.88
CA ASP A 83 -15.73 -0.15 0.33
C ASP A 83 -14.64 0.29 -0.65
N PHE A 84 -13.64 -0.56 -0.87
CA PHE A 84 -12.51 -0.28 -1.76
C PHE A 84 -12.93 -0.24 -3.23
N GLN A 85 -12.39 0.75 -3.94
CA GLN A 85 -12.66 1.07 -5.35
C GLN A 85 -11.35 1.37 -6.10
N ASP A 86 -11.44 1.55 -7.42
CA ASP A 86 -10.31 2.00 -8.22
C ASP A 86 -9.71 3.32 -7.64
N LYS A 87 -8.39 3.42 -7.68
CA LYS A 87 -7.56 4.54 -7.18
C LYS A 87 -7.51 4.73 -5.67
N CYS A 88 -7.95 3.74 -4.86
CA CYS A 88 -7.63 3.71 -3.44
C CYS A 88 -6.12 3.81 -3.23
N LEU A 89 -5.70 4.51 -2.18
CA LEU A 89 -4.29 4.70 -1.88
C LEU A 89 -3.72 3.44 -1.23
N ALA A 90 -2.48 3.08 -1.55
CA ALA A 90 -1.72 2.11 -0.76
C ALA A 90 -0.86 2.85 0.26
N VAL A 91 -1.00 2.48 1.53
CA VAL A 91 -0.31 3.09 2.67
C VAL A 91 0.27 2.00 3.58
N ALA A 92 1.08 2.40 4.55
CA ALA A 92 1.56 1.54 5.61
C ALA A 92 0.81 1.85 6.92
N SER A 93 0.15 0.88 7.54
CA SER A 93 -0.57 1.05 8.81
C SER A 93 0.12 0.29 9.94
N THR A 94 -0.04 0.76 11.18
CA THR A 94 0.38 0.04 12.38
C THR A 94 -0.55 -1.11 12.78
N ASN A 95 -1.73 -1.22 12.14
CA ASN A 95 -2.68 -2.30 12.42
C ASN A 95 -2.15 -3.65 11.87
N GLY A 96 -1.64 -4.48 12.77
CA GLY A 96 -1.15 -5.82 12.43
C GLY A 96 -2.22 -6.91 12.35
N LYS A 97 -3.47 -6.65 12.76
CA LYS A 97 -4.53 -7.66 12.67
C LYS A 97 -4.86 -7.95 11.20
N PRO A 98 -4.91 -9.21 10.75
CA PRO A 98 -5.32 -9.54 9.39
C PRO A 98 -6.75 -9.09 9.08
N THR A 99 -6.91 -8.17 8.15
CA THR A 99 -8.18 -7.56 7.77
C THR A 99 -8.28 -7.39 6.26
N ARG A 100 -9.46 -7.03 5.75
CA ARG A 100 -9.68 -6.80 4.32
C ARG A 100 -8.79 -5.73 3.71
N SER A 101 -8.30 -4.79 4.52
CA SER A 101 -7.48 -3.66 4.09
C SER A 101 -6.00 -3.99 3.97
N ASN A 102 -5.47 -4.88 4.82
CA ASN A 102 -4.03 -5.14 4.92
C ASN A 102 -3.63 -6.57 4.50
N THR A 103 -4.52 -7.28 3.82
CA THR A 103 -4.27 -8.63 3.30
C THR A 103 -4.29 -8.66 1.78
N PHE A 104 -3.31 -9.36 1.21
CA PHE A 104 -3.05 -9.40 -0.22
C PHE A 104 -2.83 -10.83 -0.71
N GLN A 105 -3.16 -11.05 -1.97
CA GLN A 105 -2.84 -12.23 -2.73
C GLN A 105 -1.84 -11.89 -3.83
N PHE A 106 -0.93 -12.81 -4.10
CA PHE A 106 -0.08 -12.70 -5.28
C PHE A 106 -0.72 -13.42 -6.45
N VAL A 107 -0.71 -12.81 -7.63
CA VAL A 107 -1.34 -13.34 -8.84
C VAL A 107 -0.31 -13.35 -9.97
N SER A 108 -0.22 -14.45 -10.71
CA SER A 108 0.68 -14.48 -11.88
C SER A 108 0.10 -13.67 -13.03
N PRO A 109 0.90 -12.84 -13.73
CA PRO A 109 0.47 -12.15 -14.95
C PRO A 109 0.32 -13.10 -16.13
N CYS A 110 0.84 -14.32 -16.04
CA CYS A 110 0.78 -15.33 -17.09
C CYS A 110 -0.33 -16.33 -16.78
N ALA A 111 -1.30 -16.48 -17.69
CA ALA A 111 -2.39 -17.46 -17.55
C ALA A 111 -1.91 -18.93 -17.54
N LYS A 112 -0.66 -19.18 -17.94
CA LYS A 112 -0.01 -20.50 -17.94
C LYS A 112 1.18 -20.45 -16.99
N LEU A 113 0.93 -20.71 -15.71
CA LEU A 113 2.00 -21.05 -14.78
C LEU A 113 2.55 -22.42 -15.20
N ASN A 114 3.71 -22.42 -15.86
CA ASN A 114 4.42 -23.65 -16.23
C ASN A 114 5.07 -24.35 -15.02
N THR A 115 4.92 -23.81 -13.81
CA THR A 115 5.43 -24.40 -12.59
C THR A 115 4.35 -25.26 -11.96
N SER A 116 4.60 -26.57 -11.90
CA SER A 116 3.74 -27.59 -11.28
C SER A 116 3.42 -27.36 -9.78
N GLN A 117 3.85 -26.25 -9.20
CA GLN A 117 3.77 -25.98 -7.77
C GLN A 117 3.08 -24.64 -7.41
N ASN A 118 2.71 -23.77 -8.36
CA ASN A 118 2.10 -22.45 -8.06
C ASN A 118 2.88 -21.61 -7.02
N LYS A 119 4.18 -21.83 -6.88
CA LYS A 119 5.05 -21.10 -5.95
C LYS A 119 5.53 -19.80 -6.57
N ILE A 120 5.79 -18.80 -5.73
CA ILE A 120 6.48 -17.59 -6.15
C ILE A 120 7.98 -17.81 -6.04
N CYS A 121 8.66 -17.61 -7.16
CA CYS A 121 10.12 -17.58 -7.19
C CYS A 121 10.63 -16.14 -7.14
N TYR A 122 11.89 -15.98 -6.73
CA TYR A 122 12.56 -14.69 -6.87
C TYR A 122 12.67 -14.29 -8.34
N GLU A 123 12.61 -12.99 -8.60
CA GLU A 123 12.73 -12.37 -9.92
C GLU A 123 11.63 -12.71 -10.94
N GLU A 124 10.62 -13.50 -10.55
CA GLU A 124 9.40 -13.73 -11.33
C GLU A 124 8.40 -12.58 -11.15
N ASP A 125 7.75 -12.20 -12.25
CA ASP A 125 6.71 -11.17 -12.23
C ASP A 125 5.44 -11.70 -11.54
N PHE A 126 4.89 -10.89 -10.64
CA PHE A 126 3.56 -11.10 -10.08
C PHE A 126 2.82 -9.77 -9.93
N TYR A 127 1.51 -9.87 -9.76
CA TYR A 127 0.64 -8.80 -9.29
C TYR A 127 0.41 -8.93 -7.78
N ILE A 128 0.29 -7.81 -7.08
CA ILE A 128 -0.14 -7.76 -5.67
C ILE A 128 -1.60 -7.32 -5.66
N LYS A 129 -2.50 -8.24 -5.36
CA LYS A 129 -3.96 -8.05 -5.38
C LYS A 129 -4.48 -7.94 -3.94
N LEU A 130 -5.41 -7.03 -3.67
CA LEU A 130 -6.13 -6.98 -2.39
C LEU A 130 -6.93 -8.28 -2.22
N ALA A 131 -6.83 -8.98 -1.09
CA ALA A 131 -7.47 -10.29 -0.95
C ALA A 131 -9.01 -10.22 -1.01
N SER A 132 -9.58 -9.07 -0.65
CA SER A 132 -11.03 -8.87 -0.58
C SER A 132 -11.68 -8.40 -1.89
N LYS A 133 -10.90 -7.95 -2.88
CA LYS A 133 -11.38 -7.28 -4.10
C LYS A 133 -10.46 -7.55 -5.29
N ASP A 134 -10.98 -7.42 -6.50
CA ASP A 134 -10.18 -7.40 -7.74
C ASP A 134 -9.50 -6.04 -7.93
N LEU A 135 -8.68 -5.66 -6.95
CA LEU A 135 -7.91 -4.43 -6.92
C LEU A 135 -6.43 -4.75 -6.77
N TYR A 136 -5.60 -4.21 -7.65
CA TYR A 136 -4.19 -4.53 -7.81
C TYR A 136 -3.32 -3.31 -7.52
N LEU A 137 -2.21 -3.53 -6.83
CA LEU A 137 -1.20 -2.51 -6.60
C LEU A 137 -0.64 -2.02 -7.95
N LYS A 138 -0.65 -0.71 -8.16
CA LYS A 138 -0.22 -0.04 -9.39
C LYS A 138 0.73 1.10 -9.06
N TYR A 139 1.86 1.10 -9.77
CA TYR A 139 2.72 2.26 -9.89
C TYR A 139 2.03 3.30 -10.77
N GLU A 140 1.56 4.40 -10.17
CA GLU A 140 1.07 5.53 -10.95
C GLU A 140 2.23 6.46 -11.24
N ASN A 141 2.67 6.52 -12.50
CA ASN A 141 3.72 7.46 -12.87
C ASN A 141 3.22 8.87 -12.55
N SER A 142 3.89 9.57 -11.64
CA SER A 142 3.46 10.88 -11.17
C SER A 142 3.31 11.79 -12.37
N ARG A 143 2.14 12.43 -12.47
CA ARG A 143 1.97 13.51 -13.45
C ARG A 143 3.06 14.56 -13.20
N PRO A 144 3.52 15.29 -14.22
CA PRO A 144 4.56 16.32 -14.11
C PRO A 144 4.24 17.50 -13.16
N HIS A 145 3.15 17.42 -12.39
CA HIS A 145 2.66 18.43 -11.47
C HIS A 145 2.48 17.94 -10.03
N SER A 146 2.86 16.71 -9.68
CA SER A 146 2.92 16.33 -8.26
C SER A 146 4.15 16.95 -7.61
N LEU A 147 3.95 17.65 -6.48
CA LEU A 147 5.04 18.19 -5.66
C LEU A 147 5.89 17.08 -5.00
N THR A 148 5.46 15.83 -5.10
CA THR A 148 6.19 14.67 -4.62
C THR A 148 7.20 14.21 -5.68
N GLU A 149 8.47 14.11 -5.28
CA GLU A 149 9.58 13.65 -6.14
C GLU A 149 9.38 12.21 -6.64
N TYR A 150 8.71 11.39 -5.83
CA TYR A 150 8.44 9.99 -6.15
C TYR A 150 6.95 9.73 -6.35
N PRO A 151 6.60 8.83 -7.28
CA PRO A 151 5.22 8.48 -7.55
C PRO A 151 4.57 7.69 -6.42
N GLU A 152 3.28 7.96 -6.25
CA GLU A 152 2.39 7.26 -5.32
C GLU A 152 2.04 5.86 -5.84
N ILE A 153 1.62 5.01 -4.92
CA ILE A 153 1.11 3.68 -5.22
C ILE A 153 -0.39 3.64 -4.94
N ARG A 154 -1.16 3.26 -5.95
CA ARG A 154 -2.61 3.15 -5.86
C ARG A 154 -3.06 1.75 -6.21
N LEU A 155 -4.30 1.43 -5.85
CA LEU A 155 -4.97 0.21 -6.25
C LEU A 155 -5.77 0.45 -7.53
N THR A 156 -5.82 -0.53 -8.43
CA THR A 156 -6.61 -0.46 -9.66
C THR A 156 -7.39 -1.73 -9.94
N ASP A 157 -8.55 -1.62 -10.57
CA ASP A 157 -9.31 -2.78 -11.08
C ASP A 157 -8.83 -3.26 -12.47
N SER A 158 -7.93 -2.50 -13.08
CA SER A 158 -7.48 -2.69 -14.47
C SER A 158 -5.97 -2.98 -14.50
N PRO A 159 -5.55 -4.22 -14.16
CA PRO A 159 -4.13 -4.56 -14.06
C PRO A 159 -3.43 -4.52 -15.42
N ASP A 160 -2.25 -3.90 -15.45
CA ASP A 160 -1.43 -3.72 -16.66
C ASP A 160 0.07 -3.95 -16.35
N SER A 161 0.96 -3.51 -17.25
CA SER A 161 2.41 -3.62 -17.03
C SER A 161 2.93 -2.84 -15.81
N TYR A 162 2.21 -1.82 -15.35
CA TYR A 162 2.57 -0.99 -14.19
C TYR A 162 2.10 -1.58 -12.86
N CYS A 163 1.43 -2.73 -12.90
CA CYS A 163 1.02 -3.48 -11.71
C CYS A 163 2.00 -4.61 -11.38
N ARG A 164 3.04 -4.81 -12.22
CA ARG A 164 3.96 -5.94 -12.10
C ARG A 164 5.10 -5.64 -11.13
N PHE A 165 5.30 -6.56 -10.20
CA PHE A 165 6.37 -6.52 -9.21
C PHE A 165 7.15 -7.83 -9.21
N LYS A 166 8.35 -7.78 -8.63
CA LYS A 166 9.23 -8.92 -8.39
C LYS A 166 9.72 -8.92 -6.96
N PHE A 167 9.93 -10.11 -6.40
CA PHE A 167 10.70 -10.27 -5.19
C PHE A 167 12.18 -10.40 -5.53
N PHE A 168 13.00 -9.66 -4.81
CA PHE A 168 14.45 -9.87 -4.77
C PHE A 168 14.86 -10.18 -3.35
N TYR A 169 15.82 -11.10 -3.18
CA TYR A 169 16.36 -11.38 -1.88
C TYR A 169 17.10 -10.16 -1.32
N TRP A 170 16.85 -9.82 -0.05
CA TRP A 170 17.33 -8.56 0.55
C TRP A 170 18.86 -8.43 0.61
N ASN A 171 19.58 -9.56 0.60
CA ASN A 171 21.02 -9.58 0.73
C ASN A 171 21.66 -9.90 -0.63
N ASP A 172 22.22 -8.86 -1.24
CA ASP A 172 22.88 -8.92 -2.55
C ASP A 172 23.93 -10.03 -2.64
N LYS A 173 24.60 -10.40 -1.53
CA LYS A 173 25.63 -11.46 -1.50
C LYS A 173 25.07 -12.84 -1.82
N TYR A 174 23.79 -13.08 -1.55
CA TYR A 174 23.13 -14.37 -1.75
C TYR A 174 22.27 -14.42 -3.00
N LYS A 175 22.25 -13.34 -3.81
CA LYS A 175 21.45 -13.26 -5.04
C LYS A 175 21.82 -14.33 -6.08
N TYR A 176 23.07 -14.79 -6.07
CA TYR A 176 23.58 -15.81 -7.00
C TYR A 176 23.62 -17.21 -6.40
N MET A 177 23.20 -17.39 -5.15
CA MET A 177 22.90 -18.74 -4.67
C MET A 177 21.58 -19.15 -5.31
N ASP A 178 21.46 -20.42 -5.75
CA ASP A 178 20.27 -21.01 -6.40
C ASP A 178 19.01 -21.06 -5.49
N LEU A 179 18.79 -20.03 -4.67
CA LEU A 179 17.56 -19.76 -3.95
C LEU A 179 16.49 -19.43 -4.98
N ARG A 180 15.84 -20.47 -5.51
CA ARG A 180 14.75 -20.29 -6.47
C ARG A 180 13.45 -19.90 -5.79
N THR A 181 13.16 -20.42 -4.59
CA THR A 181 11.88 -20.23 -3.93
C THR A 181 11.93 -19.17 -2.82
N THR A 182 10.86 -18.37 -2.70
CA THR A 182 10.74 -17.39 -1.62
C THR A 182 10.14 -18.04 -0.37
N ASP A 183 10.95 -18.17 0.69
CA ASP A 183 10.50 -18.56 2.02
C ASP A 183 9.78 -17.38 2.71
N LEU A 184 8.65 -17.63 3.37
CA LEU A 184 7.84 -16.64 4.09
C LEU A 184 8.65 -15.84 5.12
N GLN A 185 9.65 -16.45 5.77
CA GLN A 185 10.44 -15.74 6.78
C GLN A 185 11.56 -14.87 6.21
N SER A 186 11.80 -14.97 4.89
CA SER A 186 12.83 -14.19 4.21
C SER A 186 12.47 -12.71 4.17
N ARG A 187 13.51 -11.88 4.26
CA ARG A 187 13.39 -10.45 3.97
C ARG A 187 13.52 -10.29 2.46
N VAL A 188 12.67 -9.45 1.87
CA VAL A 188 12.64 -9.25 0.43
C VAL A 188 12.60 -7.77 0.11
N TYR A 189 13.18 -7.41 -1.04
CA TYR A 189 12.83 -6.19 -1.74
C TYR A 189 11.68 -6.50 -2.70
N ILE A 190 10.75 -5.57 -2.80
CA ILE A 190 9.65 -5.63 -3.76
C ILE A 190 9.94 -4.56 -4.79
N ILE A 191 10.24 -4.97 -6.03
CA ILE A 191 10.68 -4.06 -7.08
C ILE A 191 9.61 -4.01 -8.16
N HIS A 192 9.17 -2.80 -8.51
CA HIS A 192 8.28 -2.58 -9.64
C HIS A 192 9.02 -2.88 -10.95
N THR A 193 8.51 -3.83 -11.73
CA THR A 193 9.23 -4.41 -12.87
C THR A 193 9.60 -3.37 -13.92
N LYS A 194 8.69 -2.42 -14.22
CA LYS A 194 8.88 -1.48 -15.33
C LYS A 194 9.81 -0.32 -15.00
N SER A 195 9.81 0.18 -13.76
CA SER A 195 10.66 1.29 -13.36
C SER A 195 11.95 0.86 -12.65
N GLY A 196 12.03 -0.38 -12.15
CA GLY A 196 13.14 -0.84 -11.32
C GLY A 196 13.17 -0.22 -9.92
N LEU A 197 12.15 0.57 -9.55
CA LEU A 197 12.05 1.23 -8.26
C LEU A 197 11.52 0.28 -7.19
N HIS A 198 11.95 0.49 -5.96
CA HIS A 198 11.58 -0.34 -4.81
C HIS A 198 10.29 0.21 -4.20
N LEU A 199 9.35 -0.67 -3.86
CA LEU A 199 8.22 -0.34 -2.99
C LEU A 199 8.78 -0.06 -1.59
N CYS A 200 8.61 1.16 -1.10
CA CYS A 200 9.16 1.59 0.19
C CYS A 200 8.07 2.28 1.01
N ALA A 201 8.05 1.98 2.30
CA ALA A 201 7.34 2.81 3.28
C ALA A 201 8.21 4.02 3.64
N GLU A 202 7.58 5.16 3.89
CA GLU A 202 8.23 6.41 4.28
C GLU A 202 7.85 6.82 5.71
N GLU A 203 8.72 7.59 6.37
CA GLU A 203 8.44 8.11 7.71
C GLU A 203 7.35 9.19 7.72
N SER A 204 7.00 9.71 6.54
CA SER A 204 5.96 10.71 6.36
C SER A 204 4.58 10.11 6.64
N GLN A 205 3.91 10.62 7.69
CA GLN A 205 2.54 10.25 8.00
C GLN A 205 1.55 10.95 7.08
N ILE A 206 0.44 10.27 6.77
CA ILE A 206 -0.65 10.82 5.98
C ILE A 206 -1.87 10.95 6.90
N PRO A 207 -2.52 12.13 6.97
CA PRO A 207 -3.77 12.28 7.70
C PRO A 207 -4.86 11.46 7.00
N THR A 208 -5.34 10.40 7.65
CA THR A 208 -6.47 9.61 7.15
C THR A 208 -7.44 9.28 8.27
N LEU A 209 -8.67 8.97 7.88
CA LEU A 209 -9.70 8.50 8.81
C LEU A 209 -9.46 7.05 9.29
N MET A 210 -8.40 6.39 8.82
CA MET A 210 -8.03 5.02 9.20
C MET A 210 -6.98 4.96 10.32
N GLY A 211 -6.59 6.11 10.88
CA GLY A 211 -5.62 6.22 11.98
C GLY A 211 -4.20 6.48 11.48
N ASP A 212 -3.21 6.03 12.26
CA ASP A 212 -1.79 6.24 11.98
C ASP A 212 -1.36 5.44 10.75
N VAL A 213 -1.25 6.15 9.63
CA VAL A 213 -0.78 5.59 8.37
C VAL A 213 0.38 6.41 7.81
N TYR A 214 1.23 5.70 7.09
CA TYR A 214 2.48 6.17 6.54
C TYR A 214 2.45 6.04 5.03
N GLU A 215 3.12 6.97 4.37
CA GLU A 215 3.18 7.01 2.92
C GLU A 215 3.94 5.79 2.36
N ILE A 216 3.49 5.30 1.20
CA ILE A 216 4.20 4.28 0.44
C ILE A 216 4.48 4.82 -0.97
N LYS A 217 5.72 4.67 -1.40
CA LYS A 217 6.18 5.11 -2.73
C LYS A 217 6.95 4.01 -3.43
N CYS A 218 7.11 4.19 -4.74
CA CYS A 218 8.19 3.54 -5.46
C CYS A 218 9.34 4.52 -5.65
N ARG A 219 10.51 4.21 -5.08
CA ARG A 219 11.71 5.05 -5.21
C ARG A 219 13.00 4.24 -5.31
N TRP A 220 14.12 4.93 -5.50
CA TRP A 220 15.42 4.30 -5.45
C TRP A 220 15.66 3.71 -4.05
N GLY A 221 15.96 2.41 -4.03
CA GLY A 221 16.12 1.68 -2.78
C GLY A 221 17.41 2.04 -2.04
N LYS A 222 18.45 2.47 -2.76
CA LYS A 222 19.76 2.83 -2.21
C LYS A 222 19.87 4.33 -1.98
N ASP A 223 20.46 4.71 -0.85
CA ASP A 223 20.89 6.08 -0.59
C ASP A 223 22.16 6.44 -1.39
N ILE A 224 22.63 7.68 -1.23
CA ILE A 224 23.85 8.18 -1.91
C ILE A 224 25.13 7.41 -1.54
N VAL A 225 25.12 6.67 -0.43
CA VAL A 225 26.23 5.84 0.06
C VAL A 225 26.10 4.40 -0.45
N GLY A 226 25.00 4.07 -1.12
CA GLY A 226 24.71 2.74 -1.65
C GLY A 226 24.02 1.80 -0.65
N ASN A 227 23.61 2.28 0.51
CA ASN A 227 22.89 1.48 1.51
C ASN A 227 21.40 1.42 1.17
N TYR A 228 20.80 0.24 1.29
CA TYR A 228 19.37 0.12 1.12
C TYR A 228 18.60 0.78 2.27
N SER A 229 17.58 1.56 1.93
CA SER A 229 16.68 2.19 2.86
C SER A 229 15.87 1.12 3.62
N PRO A 230 15.78 1.21 4.96
CA PRO A 230 14.99 0.27 5.76
C PRO A 230 13.51 0.19 5.34
N GLY A 231 12.96 1.29 4.81
CA GLY A 231 11.59 1.35 4.27
C GLY A 231 11.31 0.39 3.11
N CYS A 232 12.35 -0.05 2.42
CA CYS A 232 12.21 -0.94 1.25
C CYS A 232 12.29 -2.44 1.60
N ILE A 233 12.58 -2.77 2.87
CA ILE A 233 12.71 -4.17 3.32
C ILE A 233 11.35 -4.67 3.83
N TRP A 234 10.79 -5.65 3.12
CA TRP A 234 9.52 -6.27 3.46
C TRP A 234 9.70 -7.71 3.91
N LYS A 235 8.69 -8.19 4.64
CA LYS A 235 8.49 -9.61 4.96
C LYS A 235 7.07 -10.00 4.62
N VAL A 236 6.89 -11.19 4.06
CA VAL A 236 5.57 -11.76 3.80
C VAL A 236 5.12 -12.53 5.04
N ILE A 237 3.95 -12.20 5.57
CA ILE A 237 3.43 -12.76 6.82
C ILE A 237 2.27 -13.71 6.51
N SER A 238 2.29 -14.85 7.18
CA SER A 238 1.29 -15.91 7.12
C SER A 238 0.75 -16.17 8.54
N ASN A 239 -0.16 -17.12 8.73
CA ASN A 239 -0.72 -17.48 10.04
C ASN A 239 0.20 -18.39 10.89
N ARG A 240 1.45 -18.59 10.48
CA ARG A 240 2.48 -19.37 11.21
C ARG A 240 3.51 -18.49 11.89
#